data_AF-A0A3M1MN33-F1
#
_entry.id   AF-A0A3M1MN33-F1
#
_cell.length_a   1.000
_cell.length_b   1.000
_cell.length_c   1.000
_cell.angle_alpha   90.00
_cell.angle_beta   90.00
_cell.angle_gamma   90.00
#
_symmetry.space_group_name_H-M   'P 1'
#
loop_
_entity.id
_entity.type
_entity.pdbx_description
1 polymer ?
#
loop_
_entity_poly.entity_id
_entity_poly.type
_entity_poly.pdbx_seq_one_letter_code
_entity_poly.pdbx_strand_id
1 'polypeptide(L)'
;MGILDERFFAYYEEVEWCVRMQRAGYHILFVPQSKVWHKISPEAREASPQVHYYMTRNRLLFLHLTRAPLRARLWTAFSYARTLLSWRIKPKWRYKAPQRQAMWQAIWDYGHGRLGRQAVDE
;
A
#
# COMPACT_ATOMS: atom_id res chain seq x y z
N MET A 1 -10.03 21.31 0.57
CA MET A 1 -8.90 20.57 1.20
C MET A 1 -9.45 19.89 2.45
N GLY A 2 -9.53 18.55 2.46
CA GLY A 2 -10.12 17.80 3.58
C GLY A 2 -10.51 16.35 3.24
N ILE A 3 -10.70 16.04 1.96
CA ILE A 3 -11.14 14.70 1.54
C ILE A 3 -9.93 13.80 1.21
N LEU A 4 -10.04 12.54 1.61
CA LEU A 4 -9.11 11.47 1.26
C LEU A 4 -9.33 11.07 -0.20
N ASP A 5 -8.27 10.72 -0.92
CA ASP A 5 -8.38 10.36 -2.32
C ASP A 5 -9.01 8.96 -2.48
N GLU A 6 -10.23 8.91 -3.00
CA GLU A 6 -11.02 7.67 -3.14
C GLU A 6 -10.37 6.63 -4.05
N ARG A 7 -9.39 7.03 -4.90
CA ARG A 7 -8.60 6.11 -5.73
C ARG A 7 -7.78 5.12 -4.88
N PHE A 8 -7.52 5.43 -3.61
CA PHE A 8 -6.88 4.50 -2.68
C PHE A 8 -7.86 3.44 -2.16
N PHE A 9 -9.10 3.83 -1.87
CA PHE A 9 -10.09 3.08 -1.07
C PHE A 9 -9.63 2.77 0.37
N ALA A 10 -8.48 2.12 0.57
CA ALA A 10 -7.89 1.84 1.88
C ALA A 10 -6.36 1.67 1.80
N TYR A 11 -5.66 2.08 2.85
CA TYR A 11 -4.20 2.18 2.96
C TYR A 11 -3.53 3.19 2.02
N TYR A 12 -2.64 4.02 2.58
CA TYR A 12 -1.88 5.11 1.96
C TYR A 12 -2.67 6.39 1.67
N GLU A 13 -4.01 6.39 1.73
CA GLU A 13 -4.81 7.61 1.61
C GLU A 13 -4.46 8.64 2.68
N GLU A 14 -4.25 8.17 3.90
CA GLU A 14 -3.89 8.97 5.06
C GLU A 14 -2.46 9.50 4.95
N VAL A 15 -1.54 8.69 4.40
CA VAL A 15 -0.14 9.07 4.22
C VAL A 15 0.00 10.09 3.08
N GLU A 16 -0.70 9.87 1.97
CA GLU A 16 -0.81 10.85 0.87
C GLU A 16 -1.35 12.17 1.41
N TRP A 17 -2.46 12.11 2.17
CA TRP A 17 -3.10 13.28 2.73
C TRP A 17 -2.13 14.05 3.65
N CYS A 18 -1.39 13.35 4.51
CA CYS A 18 -0.37 13.96 5.35
C CYS A 18 0.68 14.72 4.52
N VAL A 19 1.23 14.10 3.48
CA VAL A 19 2.23 14.74 2.60
C VAL A 19 1.63 15.96 1.89
N ARG A 20 0.38 15.85 1.41
CA ARG A 20 -0.34 16.94 0.74
C ARG A 20 -0.61 18.11 1.69
N MET A 21 -1.01 17.84 2.92
CA MET A 21 -1.26 18.88 3.94
C MET A 21 0.03 19.58 4.35
N GLN A 22 1.13 18.84 4.55
CA GLN A 22 2.45 19.44 4.81
C GLN A 22 2.90 20.35 3.67
N ARG A 23 2.72 19.93 2.42
CA ARG A 23 3.03 20.76 1.24
C ARG A 23 2.16 22.00 1.11
N ALA A 24 0.96 21.99 1.70
CA ALA A 24 0.07 23.13 1.78
C ALA A 24 0.36 24.04 3.00
N GLY A 25 1.43 23.79 3.75
CA GLY A 25 1.86 24.62 4.87
C GLY A 25 1.24 24.25 6.22
N TYR A 26 0.51 23.14 6.30
CA TYR A 26 -0.05 22.67 7.57
C TYR A 26 0.96 21.86 8.38
N HIS A 27 0.88 21.96 9.70
CA HIS A 27 1.66 21.13 10.62
C HIS A 27 0.90 19.86 11.00
N ILE A 28 1.61 18.74 11.05
CA ILE A 28 1.10 17.46 11.56
C ILE A 28 1.73 17.24 12.93
N LEU A 29 0.89 17.17 13.96
CA LEU A 29 1.33 17.08 15.35
C LEU A 29 0.91 15.74 15.95
N PHE A 30 1.83 15.14 16.70
CA PHE A 30 1.54 13.99 17.56
C PHE A 30 1.27 14.49 18.98
N VAL A 31 0.12 14.14 19.55
CA VAL A 31 -0.30 14.55 20.89
C VAL A 31 -0.32 13.32 21.81
N PRO A 32 0.77 13.04 22.56
CA PRO A 32 0.89 11.81 23.33
C PRO A 32 -0.14 11.67 24.47
N GLN A 33 -0.75 12.78 24.90
CA GLN A 33 -1.80 12.82 25.91
C GLN A 33 -3.16 12.35 25.38
N SER A 34 -3.40 12.47 24.07
CA SER A 34 -4.65 12.03 23.44
C SER A 34 -4.53 10.57 23.02
N LYS A 35 -5.28 9.67 23.67
CA LYS A 35 -5.19 8.22 23.48
C LYS A 35 -6.51 7.63 23.01
N VAL A 36 -6.42 6.74 22.02
CA VAL A 36 -7.54 5.94 21.50
C VAL A 36 -7.06 4.50 21.34
N TRP A 37 -7.86 3.52 21.76
CA TRP A 37 -7.54 2.11 21.60
C TRP A 37 -8.03 1.61 20.24
N HIS A 38 -7.11 1.02 19.47
CA HIS A 38 -7.41 0.40 18.19
C HIS A 38 -7.22 -1.11 18.29
N LYS A 39 -8.30 -1.88 18.14
CA LYS A 39 -8.22 -3.34 18.09
C LYS A 39 -7.66 -3.77 16.74
N ILE A 40 -6.48 -4.38 16.74
CA ILE A 40 -5.82 -4.90 15.54
C ILE A 40 -5.53 -6.40 15.69
N SER A 41 -5.55 -7.14 14.58
CA SER A 41 -4.98 -8.48 14.49
C SER A 41 -3.85 -8.46 13.46
N PRO A 42 -2.58 -8.33 13.91
CA PRO A 42 -1.42 -8.31 13.03
C PRO A 42 -1.34 -9.56 12.15
N GLU A 43 -1.66 -10.73 12.71
CA GLU A 43 -1.58 -12.02 12.03
C GLU A 43 -2.62 -12.12 10.91
N ALA A 44 -3.87 -11.73 11.18
CA ALA A 44 -4.92 -11.70 10.17
C ALA A 44 -4.58 -10.69 9.05
N ARG A 45 -4.00 -9.54 9.42
CA ARG A 45 -3.57 -8.53 8.46
C ARG A 45 -2.42 -9.03 7.58
N GLU A 46 -1.44 -9.75 8.13
CA GLU A 46 -0.33 -10.32 7.34
C GLU A 46 -0.82 -11.44 6.42
N ALA A 47 -1.77 -12.24 6.89
CA ALA A 47 -2.33 -13.35 6.13
C ALA A 47 -3.23 -12.88 4.97
N SER A 48 -3.90 -11.73 5.08
CA SER A 48 -4.89 -11.26 4.10
C SER A 48 -4.26 -10.88 2.73
N PRO A 49 -4.64 -11.56 1.63
CA PRO A 49 -4.24 -11.16 0.28
C PRO A 49 -4.76 -9.77 -0.10
N GLN A 50 -5.95 -9.38 0.37
CA GLN A 50 -6.51 -8.05 0.09
C GLN A 50 -5.63 -6.93 0.67
N VAL A 51 -5.06 -7.12 1.87
CA VAL A 51 -4.11 -6.15 2.43
C VAL A 51 -2.88 -6.02 1.56
N HIS A 52 -2.30 -7.14 1.09
CA HIS A 52 -1.14 -7.10 0.18
C HIS A 52 -1.48 -6.45 -1.16
N TYR A 53 -2.69 -6.68 -1.70
CA TYR A 53 -3.18 -6.03 -2.91
C TYR A 53 -3.20 -4.50 -2.75
N TYR A 54 -3.96 -3.99 -1.77
CA TYR A 54 -4.13 -2.54 -1.60
C TYR A 54 -2.82 -1.87 -1.21
N MET A 55 -2.05 -2.43 -0.26
CA MET A 55 -0.75 -1.88 0.12
C MET A 55 0.24 -1.82 -1.06
N THR A 56 0.16 -2.77 -2.00
CA THR A 56 1.05 -2.79 -3.18
C THR A 56 0.62 -1.77 -4.22
N ARG A 57 -0.65 -1.82 -4.65
CA ARG A 57 -1.20 -0.90 -5.66
C ARG A 57 -1.09 0.54 -5.20
N ASN A 58 -1.48 0.79 -3.96
CA ASN A 58 -1.58 2.13 -3.41
C ASN A 58 -0.22 2.75 -3.09
N ARG A 59 0.80 1.95 -2.76
CA ARG A 59 2.18 2.48 -2.66
C ARG A 59 2.64 3.03 -4.01
N LEU A 60 2.32 2.36 -5.12
CA LEU A 60 2.67 2.84 -6.46
C LEU A 60 1.94 4.15 -6.78
N LEU A 61 0.63 4.22 -6.47
CA LEU A 61 -0.16 5.44 -6.59
C LEU A 61 0.39 6.59 -5.73
N PHE A 62 0.71 6.32 -4.47
CA PHE A 62 1.31 7.28 -3.54
C PHE A 62 2.62 7.85 -4.10
N LEU A 63 3.52 7.00 -4.58
CA LEU A 63 4.79 7.45 -5.16
C LEU A 63 4.58 8.33 -6.40
N HIS A 64 3.55 8.02 -7.21
CA HIS A 64 3.18 8.82 -8.37
C HIS A 64 2.63 10.20 -7.95
N LEU A 65 1.62 10.25 -7.07
CA LEU A 65 0.98 11.48 -6.65
C LEU A 65 1.91 12.40 -5.87
N THR A 66 2.74 11.83 -5.00
CA THR A 66 3.73 12.59 -4.24
C THR A 66 4.95 13.00 -5.07
N ARG A 67 5.03 12.62 -6.35
CA ARG A 67 6.20 12.87 -7.22
C ARG A 67 7.50 12.40 -6.57
N ALA A 68 7.47 11.19 -6.01
CA ALA A 68 8.61 10.60 -5.34
C ALA A 68 9.82 10.49 -6.29
N PRO A 69 11.05 10.69 -5.79
CA PRO A 69 12.24 10.69 -6.63
C PRO A 69 12.45 9.31 -7.26
N LEU A 70 13.13 9.27 -8.41
CA LEU A 70 13.37 8.05 -9.18
C LEU A 70 13.99 6.93 -8.33
N ARG A 71 14.93 7.27 -7.43
CA ARG A 71 15.54 6.32 -6.49
C ARG A 71 14.50 5.55 -5.64
N ALA A 72 13.44 6.23 -5.17
CA ALA A 72 12.41 5.61 -4.34
C ALA A 72 11.52 4.69 -5.17
N ARG A 73 11.25 5.06 -6.43
CA ARG A 73 10.49 4.25 -7.40
C ARG A 73 11.27 2.99 -7.77
N LEU A 74 12.56 3.13 -8.12
CA LEU A 74 13.44 2.00 -8.43
C LEU A 74 13.62 1.07 -7.23
N TRP A 75 13.82 1.61 -6.03
CA TRP A 75 13.90 0.80 -4.82
C TRP A 75 12.61 0.02 -4.57
N THR A 76 11.45 0.65 -4.76
CA THR A 76 10.15 -0.01 -4.60
C THR A 76 9.99 -1.15 -5.62
N ALA A 77 10.29 -0.89 -6.90
CA ALA A 77 10.26 -1.91 -7.94
C ALA A 77 11.20 -3.09 -7.64
N PHE A 78 12.44 -2.81 -7.24
CA PHE A 78 13.39 -3.83 -6.81
C PHE A 78 12.87 -4.64 -5.62
N SER A 79 12.29 -3.96 -4.61
CA SER A 79 11.77 -4.62 -3.41
C SER A 79 10.60 -5.56 -3.72
N TYR A 80 9.73 -5.20 -4.68
CA TYR A 80 8.65 -6.06 -5.16
C TYR A 80 9.19 -7.24 -5.95
N ALA A 81 10.09 -7.00 -6.92
CA ALA A 81 10.72 -8.07 -7.68
C ALA A 81 11.40 -9.11 -6.77
N ARG A 82 12.20 -8.64 -5.80
CA ARG A 82 12.87 -9.50 -4.81
C ARG A 82 11.87 -10.31 -3.98
N THR A 83 10.78 -9.69 -3.53
CA THR A 83 9.75 -10.36 -2.72
C THR A 83 9.01 -11.42 -3.53
N LEU A 84 8.52 -11.07 -4.72
CA LEU A 84 7.81 -11.97 -5.62
C LEU A 84 8.68 -13.16 -6.02
N LEU A 85 9.97 -12.91 -6.33
CA LEU A 85 10.94 -13.96 -6.64
C LEU A 85 11.18 -14.89 -5.44
N SER A 86 11.37 -14.32 -4.25
CA SER A 86 11.55 -15.11 -3.02
C SER A 86 10.34 -16.00 -2.74
N TRP A 87 9.11 -15.48 -2.88
CA TRP A 87 7.87 -16.24 -2.68
C TRP A 87 7.55 -17.23 -3.81
N ARG A 88 8.20 -17.10 -4.97
CA ARG A 88 8.11 -18.08 -6.06
C ARG A 88 9.10 -19.23 -5.86
N ILE A 89 10.35 -18.93 -5.48
CA ILE A 89 11.45 -19.90 -5.49
C ILE A 89 11.55 -20.70 -4.19
N LYS A 90 11.50 -20.04 -3.03
CA LYS A 90 11.84 -20.73 -1.76
C LYS A 90 10.65 -21.59 -1.29
N PRO A 91 10.84 -22.91 -1.06
CA PRO A 91 9.74 -23.80 -0.70
C PRO A 91 8.97 -23.37 0.54
N LYS A 92 9.67 -22.80 1.53
CA LYS A 92 9.06 -22.29 2.77
C LYS A 92 8.00 -21.19 2.58
N TRP A 93 7.95 -20.55 1.41
CA TRP A 93 6.98 -19.48 1.10
C TRP A 93 5.85 -19.92 0.17
N ARG A 94 5.73 -21.23 -0.14
CA ARG A 94 4.68 -21.73 -1.03
C ARG A 94 3.26 -21.37 -0.55
N TYR A 95 3.04 -21.34 0.75
CA TYR A 95 1.76 -20.94 1.35
C TYR A 95 1.39 -19.48 1.06
N LYS A 96 2.36 -18.61 0.70
CA LYS A 96 2.11 -17.21 0.33
C LYS A 96 1.66 -17.02 -1.12
N ALA A 97 1.23 -18.09 -1.80
CA ALA A 97 0.76 -18.01 -3.18
C ALA A 97 -0.40 -17.03 -3.40
N PRO A 98 -1.44 -16.97 -2.54
CA PRO A 98 -2.52 -16.00 -2.68
C PRO A 98 -2.04 -14.54 -2.58
N GLN A 99 -1.19 -14.24 -1.60
CA GLN A 99 -0.62 -12.89 -1.41
C GLN A 99 0.29 -12.52 -2.59
N ARG A 100 1.05 -13.46 -3.13
CA ARG A 100 1.86 -13.25 -4.34
C ARG A 100 0.99 -12.89 -5.54
N GLN A 101 -0.12 -13.61 -5.73
CA GLN A 101 -1.08 -13.32 -6.82
C GLN A 101 -1.72 -11.95 -6.64
N ALA A 102 -2.14 -11.62 -5.42
CA ALA A 102 -2.67 -10.30 -5.07
C ALA A 102 -1.66 -9.18 -5.35
N MET A 103 -0.38 -9.35 -5.01
CA MET A 103 0.67 -8.38 -5.36
C MET A 103 0.86 -8.22 -6.87
N TRP A 104 0.85 -9.31 -7.63
CA TRP A 104 0.93 -9.24 -9.09
C TRP A 104 -0.27 -8.52 -9.70
N GLN A 105 -1.48 -8.87 -9.25
CA GLN A 105 -2.73 -8.23 -9.68
C GLN A 105 -2.71 -6.73 -9.36
N ALA A 106 -2.22 -6.34 -8.18
CA ALA A 106 -2.08 -4.95 -7.77
C ALA A 106 -1.15 -4.14 -8.68
N ILE A 107 -0.01 -4.72 -9.10
CA ILE A 107 0.93 -4.07 -10.03
C ILE A 107 0.28 -3.91 -11.40
N TRP A 108 -0.40 -4.96 -11.88
CA TRP A 108 -1.12 -4.94 -13.15
C TRP A 108 -2.21 -3.87 -13.18
N ASP A 109 -3.08 -3.87 -12.17
CA ASP A 109 -4.19 -2.93 -12.06
C ASP A 109 -3.72 -1.48 -11.96
N TYR A 110 -2.65 -1.23 -11.19
CA TYR A 110 -2.02 0.09 -11.17
C TYR A 110 -1.56 0.52 -12.57
N GLY A 111 -0.89 -0.37 -13.31
CA GLY A 111 -0.43 -0.09 -14.68
C GLY A 111 -1.56 0.18 -15.67
N HIS A 112 -2.75 -0.38 -15.44
CA HIS A 112 -3.94 -0.21 -16.28
C HIS A 112 -4.91 0.87 -15.75
N GLY A 113 -4.52 1.64 -14.72
CA GLY A 113 -5.36 2.69 -14.15
C GLY A 113 -6.59 2.18 -13.39
N ARG A 114 -6.63 0.90 -13.00
CA ARG A 114 -7.71 0.32 -12.20
C ARG A 114 -7.49 0.63 -10.72
N LEU A 115 -8.06 1.75 -10.28
CA LEU A 115 -7.92 2.28 -8.92
C LEU A 115 -9.26 2.19 -8.16
N GLY A 116 -9.27 2.63 -6.90
CA GLY A 116 -10.45 2.64 -6.03
C GLY A 116 -10.74 1.27 -5.41
N ARG A 117 -11.99 1.05 -5.00
CA ARG A 117 -12.43 -0.22 -4.42
C ARG A 117 -12.45 -1.29 -5.50
N GLN A 118 -11.80 -2.42 -5.22
CA GLN A 118 -11.76 -3.59 -6.10
C GLN A 118 -12.26 -4.80 -5.32
N ALA A 119 -13.07 -5.63 -5.96
CA ALA A 119 -13.34 -6.97 -5.49
C ALA A 119 -12.07 -7.79 -5.75
N VAL A 120 -11.25 -7.95 -4.72
CA VAL A 120 -10.15 -8.91 -4.77
C VAL A 120 -10.80 -10.23 -4.38
N ASP A 121 -10.96 -11.11 -5.37
CA ASP A 121 -11.65 -12.40 -5.24
C ASP A 121 -11.29 -13.06 -3.88
N GLU A 122 -12.32 -13.36 -3.09
CA GLU A 122 -12.21 -14.05 -1.80
C GLU A 122 -11.82 -15.53 -1.96
#